data_AF-A0A1H0LTJ2-F1
#
_entry.id   AF-A0A1H0LTJ2-F1
#
_cell.length_a   1.000
_cell.length_b   1.000
_cell.length_c   1.000
_cell.angle_alpha   90.00
_cell.angle_beta   90.00
_cell.angle_gamma   90.00
#
_symmetry.space_group_name_H-M   'P 1'
#
loop_
_entity.id
_entity.type
_entity.pdbx_description
1 polymer ?
#
loop_
_entity_poly.entity_id
_entity_poly.type
_entity_poly.pdbx_seq_one_letter_code
_entity_poly.pdbx_strand_id
1 'polypeptide(L)'
;MAKTWKRWTEPEIARLRQLVEQTDPALTYTEIAERMGRSWRSVKHGVFYHLGASGQRRATMCGEPWTREDYDRLEQLLEQGLTYEQIATEMGRTYTQVRGATERIGLRDPNRRGRNRRIIPEAERIIRDCIEVERMTVPQIVERLAAHGHHVSRHWVHSRIQEKGQGLRKELKRNATERRARLRTLQARRQRAQRQQQEARA
;
A
#
# COMPACT_ATOMS: atom_id res chain seq x y z
N MET A 1 -24.82 -31.72 -12.59
CA MET A 1 -24.10 -32.65 -11.70
C MET A 1 -23.31 -31.82 -10.68
N ALA A 2 -23.56 -32.00 -9.37
CA ALA A 2 -22.85 -31.26 -8.34
C ALA A 2 -21.38 -31.73 -8.26
N LYS A 3 -20.44 -30.78 -8.30
CA LYS A 3 -19.00 -31.06 -8.18
C LYS A 3 -18.72 -31.46 -6.73
N THR A 4 -18.64 -32.75 -6.45
CA THR A 4 -18.31 -33.25 -5.10
C THR A 4 -16.80 -33.10 -4.89
N TRP A 5 -16.42 -32.19 -4.00
CA TRP A 5 -15.02 -31.99 -3.65
C TRP A 5 -14.55 -33.17 -2.80
N LYS A 6 -13.68 -34.03 -3.36
CA LYS A 6 -13.09 -35.17 -2.63
C LYS A 6 -12.20 -34.64 -1.50
N ARG A 7 -12.64 -34.82 -0.25
CA ARG A 7 -11.86 -34.48 0.95
C ARG A 7 -10.53 -35.25 0.95
N TRP A 8 -9.50 -34.65 1.55
CA TRP A 8 -8.23 -35.30 1.80
C TRP A 8 -8.38 -36.25 2.99
N THR A 9 -7.96 -37.49 2.82
CA THR A 9 -7.91 -38.48 3.91
C THR A 9 -6.50 -38.53 4.50
N GLU A 10 -6.39 -38.94 5.76
CA GLU A 10 -5.10 -39.13 6.43
C GLU A 10 -4.10 -40.01 5.65
N PRO A 11 -4.49 -41.16 5.04
CA PRO A 11 -3.58 -41.93 4.21
C PRO A 11 -3.17 -41.22 2.92
N GLU A 12 -4.03 -40.39 2.33
CA GLU A 12 -3.66 -39.56 1.17
C GLU A 12 -2.68 -38.46 1.57
N ILE A 13 -2.82 -37.87 2.76
CA ILE A 13 -1.89 -36.87 3.30
C ILE A 13 -0.52 -37.51 3.56
N ALA A 14 -0.48 -38.70 4.17
CA ALA A 14 0.76 -39.45 4.39
C ALA A 14 1.48 -39.77 3.07
N ARG A 15 0.73 -40.25 2.06
CA ARG A 15 1.26 -40.51 0.72
C ARG A 15 1.77 -39.24 0.03
N LEU A 16 1.07 -38.12 0.19
CA LEU A 16 1.52 -36.83 -0.31
C LEU A 16 2.85 -36.39 0.34
N ARG A 17 3.00 -36.59 1.65
CA ARG A 17 4.25 -36.29 2.38
C ARG A 17 5.42 -37.07 1.80
N GLN A 18 5.24 -38.39 1.67
CA GLN A 18 6.25 -39.29 1.15
C GLN A 18 6.65 -38.92 -0.28
N LEU A 19 5.67 -38.62 -1.15
CA LEU A 19 5.95 -38.19 -2.52
C LEU A 19 6.71 -36.87 -2.54
N VAL A 20 6.35 -35.87 -1.73
CA VAL A 20 7.07 -34.59 -1.69
C VAL A 20 8.51 -34.74 -1.20
N GLU A 21 8.75 -35.63 -0.23
CA GLU A 21 10.08 -35.86 0.37
C GLU A 21 11.02 -36.70 -0.51
N GLN A 22 10.49 -37.66 -1.25
CA GLN A 22 11.26 -38.55 -2.14
C GLN A 22 11.57 -37.92 -3.50
N THR A 23 11.05 -36.73 -3.78
CA THR A 23 11.02 -36.17 -5.11
C THR A 23 12.16 -35.18 -5.33
N ASP A 24 12.93 -35.41 -6.41
CA ASP A 24 13.99 -34.52 -6.91
C ASP A 24 13.44 -33.08 -7.11
N PRO A 25 14.18 -32.01 -6.78
CA PRO A 25 13.76 -30.62 -6.96
C PRO A 25 13.19 -30.25 -8.35
N ALA A 26 13.45 -31.04 -9.39
CA ALA A 26 12.94 -30.84 -10.74
C ALA A 26 11.49 -31.33 -10.98
N LEU A 27 10.91 -32.17 -10.11
CA LEU A 27 9.57 -32.71 -10.33
C LEU A 27 8.48 -31.70 -9.98
N THR A 28 7.53 -31.57 -10.90
CA THR A 28 6.44 -30.59 -10.85
C THR A 28 5.20 -31.17 -10.17
N TYR A 29 4.32 -30.30 -9.63
CA TYR A 29 3.05 -30.73 -9.02
C TYR A 29 2.17 -31.58 -9.95
N THR A 30 2.43 -31.54 -11.26
CA THR A 30 1.77 -32.34 -12.29
C THR A 30 2.10 -33.83 -12.15
N GLU A 31 3.36 -34.20 -11.91
CA GLU A 31 3.78 -35.61 -11.77
C GLU A 31 3.31 -36.20 -10.45
N ILE A 32 3.32 -35.40 -9.37
CA ILE A 32 2.73 -35.79 -8.09
C ILE A 32 1.22 -36.01 -8.28
N ALA A 33 0.55 -35.17 -9.07
CA ALA A 33 -0.86 -35.32 -9.38
C ALA A 33 -1.18 -36.61 -10.14
N GLU A 34 -0.37 -36.96 -11.13
CA GLU A 34 -0.48 -38.24 -11.85
C GLU A 34 -0.30 -39.43 -10.92
N ARG A 35 0.75 -39.42 -10.08
CA ARG A 35 1.01 -40.50 -9.10
C ARG A 35 -0.05 -40.62 -8.02
N MET A 36 -0.78 -39.55 -7.72
CA MET A 36 -1.85 -39.53 -6.73
C MET A 36 -3.25 -39.72 -7.34
N GLY A 37 -3.39 -39.74 -8.67
CA GLY A 37 -4.69 -39.77 -9.33
C GLY A 37 -5.59 -38.58 -8.94
N ARG A 38 -4.99 -37.42 -8.65
CA ARG A 38 -5.69 -36.18 -8.29
C ARG A 38 -5.34 -35.08 -9.27
N SER A 39 -6.07 -33.96 -9.25
CA SER A 39 -5.68 -32.79 -10.04
C SER A 39 -4.48 -32.07 -9.42
N TRP A 40 -3.63 -31.46 -10.24
CA TRP A 40 -2.49 -30.66 -9.78
C TRP A 40 -2.91 -29.57 -8.77
N ARG A 41 -4.09 -28.98 -8.97
CA ARG A 41 -4.66 -27.96 -8.07
C ARG A 41 -5.06 -28.56 -6.72
N SER A 42 -5.61 -29.77 -6.70
CA SER A 42 -5.90 -30.49 -5.45
C SER A 42 -4.63 -30.81 -4.70
N VAL A 43 -3.58 -31.28 -5.39
CA VAL A 43 -2.26 -31.60 -4.80
C VAL A 43 -1.62 -30.34 -4.20
N LYS A 44 -1.59 -29.23 -4.95
CA LYS A 44 -1.10 -27.94 -4.44
C LYS A 44 -1.80 -27.52 -3.15
N HIS A 45 -3.13 -27.62 -3.11
CA HIS A 45 -3.89 -27.31 -1.90
C HIS A 45 -3.62 -28.32 -0.78
N GLY A 46 -3.50 -29.61 -1.11
CA GLY A 46 -3.18 -30.65 -0.12
C GLY A 46 -1.83 -30.42 0.56
N VAL A 47 -0.80 -30.05 -0.22
CA VAL A 47 0.52 -29.71 0.30
C VAL A 47 0.43 -28.48 1.22
N PHE A 48 -0.29 -27.45 0.77
CA PHE A 48 -0.44 -26.20 1.52
C PHE A 48 -1.18 -26.38 2.86
N TYR A 49 -2.30 -27.12 2.87
CA TYR A 49 -3.18 -27.21 4.05
C TYR A 49 -2.87 -28.38 4.99
N HIS A 50 -2.30 -29.49 4.51
CA HIS A 50 -2.19 -30.72 5.31
C HIS A 50 -0.77 -31.12 5.68
N LEU A 51 0.23 -30.81 4.86
CA LEU A 51 1.61 -31.16 5.21
C LEU A 51 2.26 -30.17 6.17
N GLY A 52 1.69 -28.97 6.29
CA GLY A 52 2.32 -27.87 7.00
C GLY A 52 3.67 -27.53 6.35
N ALA A 53 4.27 -26.41 6.76
CA ALA A 53 5.53 -25.94 6.20
C ALA A 53 6.75 -26.77 6.68
N SER A 54 6.68 -28.09 6.75
CA SER A 54 7.78 -28.96 7.21
C SER A 54 8.13 -29.98 6.14
N GLY A 55 9.21 -29.68 5.43
CA GLY A 55 9.75 -30.48 4.33
C GLY A 55 10.42 -29.59 3.30
N GLN A 56 11.54 -28.96 3.68
CA GLN A 56 12.50 -28.28 2.79
C GLN A 56 12.00 -27.16 1.85
N ARG A 57 10.81 -26.57 2.05
CA ARG A 57 10.38 -25.32 1.38
C ARG A 57 9.69 -24.28 2.30
N ARG A 58 10.11 -24.17 3.56
CA ARG A 58 10.06 -22.87 4.28
C ARG A 58 11.16 -22.03 3.63
N ALA A 59 10.98 -20.85 3.07
CA ALA A 59 10.17 -19.75 3.52
C ALA A 59 10.10 -18.67 2.42
N THR A 60 9.19 -18.81 1.46
CA THR A 60 8.95 -17.68 0.53
C THR A 60 7.57 -17.67 -0.13
N MET A 61 6.70 -18.63 0.19
CA MET A 61 5.35 -18.70 -0.34
C MET A 61 4.31 -18.34 0.73
N CYS A 62 3.65 -17.19 0.51
CA CYS A 62 2.37 -16.81 1.11
C CYS A 62 2.31 -16.71 2.65
N GLY A 63 2.93 -15.69 3.24
CA GLY A 63 2.64 -15.36 4.65
C GLY A 63 3.52 -14.28 5.27
N GLU A 64 4.76 -14.13 4.81
CA GLU A 64 5.64 -13.12 5.40
C GLU A 64 5.14 -11.69 5.11
N PRO A 65 5.01 -10.84 6.13
CA PRO A 65 4.75 -9.42 5.95
C PRO A 65 5.78 -8.82 4.99
N TRP A 66 5.35 -7.88 4.16
CA TRP A 66 6.28 -7.10 3.34
C TRP A 66 7.03 -6.14 4.25
N THR A 67 8.36 -6.27 4.30
CA THR A 67 9.22 -5.32 5.02
C THR A 67 9.44 -4.06 4.18
N ARG A 68 10.10 -3.05 4.75
CA ARG A 68 10.41 -1.84 4.00
C ARG A 68 11.45 -2.13 2.90
N GLU A 69 12.43 -2.96 3.22
CA GLU A 69 13.50 -3.41 2.34
C GLU A 69 12.94 -4.20 1.15
N ASP A 70 11.90 -5.02 1.38
CA ASP A 70 11.20 -5.74 0.31
C ASP A 70 10.55 -4.77 -0.69
N TYR A 71 9.93 -3.70 -0.20
CA TYR A 71 9.32 -2.70 -1.07
C TYR A 71 10.37 -1.92 -1.87
N ASP A 72 11.51 -1.59 -1.24
CA ASP A 72 12.60 -0.90 -1.92
C ASP A 72 13.24 -1.79 -3.00
N ARG A 73 13.40 -3.11 -2.74
CA ARG A 73 13.89 -4.07 -3.73
C ARG A 73 12.90 -4.29 -4.88
N LEU A 74 11.60 -4.45 -4.57
CA LEU A 74 10.54 -4.56 -5.57
C LEU A 74 10.56 -3.38 -6.56
N GLU A 75 10.78 -2.18 -6.05
CA GLU A 75 10.82 -0.98 -6.87
C GLU A 75 12.05 -0.93 -7.78
N GLN A 76 13.24 -1.28 -7.28
CA GLN A 76 14.45 -1.38 -8.11
C GLN A 76 14.27 -2.35 -9.29
N LEU A 77 13.67 -3.51 -9.03
CA LEU A 77 13.47 -4.52 -10.08
C LEU A 77 12.43 -4.04 -11.12
N LEU A 78 11.42 -3.28 -10.71
CA LEU A 78 10.48 -2.64 -11.64
C LEU A 78 11.12 -1.54 -12.48
N GLU A 79 12.04 -0.75 -11.90
CA GLU A 79 12.79 0.29 -12.61
C GLU A 79 13.75 -0.31 -13.65
N GLN A 80 14.31 -1.49 -13.36
CA GLN A 80 15.09 -2.29 -14.31
C GLN A 80 14.24 -2.89 -15.45
N GLY A 81 12.92 -2.70 -15.41
CA GLY A 81 12.00 -3.17 -16.46
C GLY A 81 11.63 -4.65 -16.36
N LEU A 82 11.90 -5.31 -15.23
CA LEU A 82 11.53 -6.71 -15.06
C LEU A 82 9.99 -6.87 -15.01
N THR A 83 9.52 -7.98 -15.57
CA THR A 83 8.12 -8.41 -15.48
C THR A 83 7.80 -8.91 -14.08
N TYR A 84 6.51 -8.93 -13.71
CA TYR A 84 6.09 -9.42 -12.40
C TYR A 84 6.45 -10.90 -12.19
N GLU A 85 6.48 -11.73 -13.24
CA GLU A 85 6.96 -13.12 -13.13
C GLU A 85 8.45 -13.18 -12.79
N GLN A 86 9.29 -12.36 -13.42
CA GLN A 86 10.73 -12.32 -13.13
C GLN A 86 11.00 -11.81 -11.71
N ILE A 87 10.27 -10.77 -11.29
CA ILE A 87 10.37 -10.21 -9.93
C ILE A 87 9.93 -11.24 -8.88
N ALA A 88 8.86 -11.98 -9.16
CA ALA A 88 8.38 -13.06 -8.30
C ALA A 88 9.47 -14.12 -8.08
N THR A 89 10.13 -14.55 -9.16
CA THR A 89 11.26 -15.48 -9.07
C THR A 89 12.43 -14.90 -8.27
N GLU A 90 12.83 -13.66 -8.56
CA GLU A 90 13.95 -12.97 -7.91
C GLU A 90 13.74 -12.77 -6.41
N MET A 91 12.53 -12.39 -6.00
CA MET A 91 12.17 -12.15 -4.60
C MET A 91 11.68 -13.41 -3.88
N GLY A 92 11.66 -14.55 -4.58
CA GLY A 92 11.04 -15.81 -4.14
C GLY A 92 9.54 -15.70 -3.81
N ARG A 93 8.84 -14.63 -4.19
CA ARG A 93 7.43 -14.41 -3.87
C ARG A 93 6.55 -14.89 -5.02
N THR A 94 5.24 -15.05 -4.79
CA THR A 94 4.32 -15.38 -5.90
C THR A 94 3.99 -14.15 -6.74
N TYR A 95 3.70 -14.33 -8.04
CA TYR A 95 3.19 -13.29 -8.93
C TYR A 95 2.05 -12.48 -8.30
N THR A 96 1.07 -13.15 -7.67
CA THR A 96 -0.08 -12.49 -7.06
C THR A 96 0.33 -11.63 -5.86
N GLN A 97 1.33 -12.05 -5.07
CA GLN A 97 1.87 -11.24 -3.97
C GLN A 97 2.62 -10.01 -4.49
N VAL A 98 3.46 -10.18 -5.50
CA VAL A 98 4.20 -9.08 -6.15
C VAL A 98 3.22 -8.08 -6.74
N ARG A 99 2.21 -8.56 -7.49
CA ARG A 99 1.15 -7.72 -8.05
C ARG A 99 0.37 -6.96 -6.98
N GLY A 100 -0.08 -7.65 -5.93
CA GLY A 100 -0.82 -7.03 -4.83
C GLY A 100 0.02 -6.02 -4.03
N ALA A 101 1.32 -6.30 -3.84
CA ALA A 101 2.25 -5.37 -3.22
C ALA A 101 2.46 -4.13 -4.09
N THR A 102 2.72 -4.32 -5.37
CA THR A 102 2.85 -3.25 -6.39
C THR A 102 1.62 -2.35 -6.42
N GLU A 103 0.41 -2.93 -6.32
CA GLU A 103 -0.85 -2.17 -6.21
C GLU A 103 -0.92 -1.37 -4.91
N ARG A 104 -0.54 -1.97 -3.78
CA ARG A 104 -0.56 -1.32 -2.45
C ARG A 104 0.38 -0.12 -2.38
N ILE A 105 1.53 -0.19 -3.05
CA ILE A 105 2.49 0.93 -3.14
C ILE A 105 2.27 1.83 -4.36
N GLY A 106 1.24 1.57 -5.18
CA GLY A 106 0.81 2.45 -6.26
C GLY A 106 1.64 2.39 -7.55
N LEU A 107 2.45 1.35 -7.76
CA LEU A 107 3.36 1.20 -8.90
C LEU A 107 2.74 0.53 -10.14
N ARG A 108 1.44 0.19 -10.11
CA ARG A 108 0.76 -0.56 -11.19
C ARG A 108 0.47 0.28 -12.46
N ASP A 109 0.27 1.57 -12.33
CA ASP A 109 -0.08 2.47 -13.43
C ASP A 109 1.13 3.39 -13.71
N PRO A 110 1.67 3.46 -14.93
CA PRO A 110 2.73 4.41 -15.28
C PRO A 110 2.41 5.87 -14.93
N ASN A 111 1.13 6.25 -14.91
CA ASN A 111 0.66 7.56 -14.44
C ASN A 111 0.64 7.69 -12.90
N ARG A 112 0.76 6.59 -12.16
CA ARG A 112 0.92 6.52 -10.70
C ARG A 112 2.35 6.18 -10.27
N ARG A 113 3.14 5.53 -11.14
CA ARG A 113 4.59 5.38 -11.03
C ARG A 113 5.18 6.78 -10.98
N GLY A 114 5.80 7.14 -9.87
CA GLY A 114 6.54 8.40 -9.75
C GLY A 114 5.75 9.64 -9.31
N ARG A 115 4.41 9.69 -9.35
CA ARG A 115 3.69 10.86 -8.80
C ARG A 115 3.97 11.02 -7.31
N ASN A 116 3.98 9.96 -6.51
CA ASN A 116 4.26 10.12 -5.08
C ASN A 116 5.75 10.14 -4.71
N ARG A 117 6.69 9.91 -5.65
CA ARG A 117 8.14 9.76 -5.34
C ARG A 117 9.01 10.89 -5.90
N ARG A 118 8.77 11.38 -7.12
CA ARG A 118 9.43 12.59 -7.66
C ARG A 118 8.97 13.87 -6.96
N ILE A 119 7.74 13.86 -6.44
CA ILE A 119 7.14 14.94 -5.65
C ILE A 119 7.81 15.06 -4.27
N ILE A 120 8.53 14.05 -3.76
CA ILE A 120 8.91 13.97 -2.34
C ILE A 120 9.81 15.14 -1.90
N PRO A 121 10.95 15.46 -2.53
CA PRO A 121 11.82 16.50 -1.98
C PRO A 121 11.21 17.91 -2.10
N GLU A 122 10.65 18.23 -3.27
CA GLU A 122 10.09 19.55 -3.53
C GLU A 122 8.76 19.77 -2.81
N ALA A 123 7.84 18.80 -2.80
CA ALA A 123 6.62 18.93 -2.03
C ALA A 123 6.86 18.86 -0.53
N GLU A 124 7.86 18.13 -0.04
CA GLU A 124 8.22 18.20 1.38
C GLU A 124 8.75 19.58 1.77
N ARG A 125 9.56 20.21 0.91
CA ARG A 125 9.97 21.62 1.08
C ARG A 125 8.74 22.53 1.09
N ILE A 126 7.87 22.42 0.08
CA ILE A 126 6.65 23.24 0.00
C ILE A 126 5.75 23.02 1.24
N ILE A 127 5.58 21.77 1.69
CA ILE A 127 4.80 21.45 2.90
C ILE A 127 5.41 22.14 4.12
N ARG A 128 6.73 22.08 4.28
CA ARG A 128 7.44 22.72 5.39
C ARG A 128 7.27 24.24 5.35
N ASP A 129 7.55 24.86 4.21
CA ASP A 129 7.44 26.31 4.03
C ASP A 129 5.99 26.78 4.28
N CYS A 130 5.00 26.02 3.79
CA CYS A 130 3.60 26.31 4.04
C CYS A 130 3.23 26.27 5.53
N ILE A 131 3.82 25.37 6.31
CA ILE A 131 3.51 25.20 7.73
C ILE A 131 4.25 26.24 8.58
N GLU A 132 5.57 26.36 8.37
CA GLU A 132 6.49 27.14 9.21
C GLU A 132 6.44 28.63 8.85
N VAL A 133 6.43 28.96 7.56
CA VAL A 133 6.53 30.34 7.06
C VAL A 133 5.15 30.92 6.78
N GLU A 134 4.34 30.22 5.98
CA GLU A 134 3.06 30.75 5.50
C GLU A 134 1.88 30.49 6.44
N ARG A 135 2.12 29.72 7.51
CA ARG A 135 1.13 29.34 8.54
C ARG A 135 -0.17 28.79 7.96
N MET A 136 -0.07 27.97 6.92
CA MET A 136 -1.20 27.38 6.23
C MET A 136 -1.81 26.19 6.97
N THR A 137 -3.06 25.90 6.62
CA THR A 137 -3.78 24.68 7.03
C THR A 137 -3.64 23.59 5.97
N VAL A 138 -3.82 22.31 6.34
CA VAL A 138 -3.72 21.18 5.39
C VAL A 138 -4.56 21.34 4.11
N PRO A 139 -5.82 21.85 4.15
CA PRO A 139 -6.56 22.12 2.91
C PRO A 139 -5.86 23.11 1.98
N GLN A 140 -5.28 24.19 2.52
CA GLN A 140 -4.54 25.18 1.73
C GLN A 140 -3.22 24.61 1.20
N ILE A 141 -2.56 23.75 1.98
CA ILE A 141 -1.35 23.07 1.55
C ILE A 141 -1.65 22.19 0.33
N VAL A 142 -2.80 21.50 0.32
CA VAL A 142 -3.22 20.66 -0.82
C VAL A 142 -3.51 21.50 -2.05
N GLU A 143 -4.18 22.65 -1.90
CA GLU A 143 -4.41 23.61 -2.99
C GLU A 143 -3.08 24.17 -3.53
N ARG A 144 -2.15 24.53 -2.64
CA ARG A 144 -0.82 25.01 -2.99
C ARG A 144 -0.04 23.96 -3.76
N LEU A 145 -0.01 22.72 -3.26
CA LEU A 145 0.65 21.60 -3.94
C LEU A 145 0.04 21.37 -5.33
N ALA A 146 -1.29 21.41 -5.46
CA ALA A 146 -1.94 21.28 -6.77
C ALA A 146 -1.55 22.42 -7.73
N ALA A 147 -1.39 23.66 -7.24
CA ALA A 147 -0.91 24.79 -8.04
C ALA A 147 0.54 24.61 -8.53
N HIS A 148 1.36 23.86 -7.78
CA HIS A 148 2.71 23.46 -8.20
C HIS A 148 2.73 22.16 -9.05
N GLY A 149 1.56 21.69 -9.53
CA GLY A 149 1.46 20.47 -10.33
C GLY A 149 1.48 19.17 -9.52
N HIS A 150 1.43 19.27 -8.19
CA HIS A 150 1.45 18.14 -7.27
C HIS A 150 0.04 17.80 -6.77
N HIS A 151 -0.67 16.98 -7.54
CA HIS A 151 -2.00 16.50 -7.16
C HIS A 151 -1.91 15.37 -6.13
N VAL A 152 -2.07 15.72 -4.85
CA VAL A 152 -2.00 14.79 -3.73
C VAL A 152 -3.28 14.79 -2.90
N SER A 153 -3.55 13.70 -2.19
CA SER A 153 -4.69 13.62 -1.27
C SER A 153 -4.38 14.32 0.06
N ARG A 154 -5.41 14.80 0.77
CA ARG A 154 -5.23 15.32 2.14
C ARG A 154 -4.60 14.30 3.09
N HIS A 155 -4.98 13.02 2.92
CA HIS A 155 -4.45 11.93 3.72
C HIS A 155 -2.93 11.75 3.49
N TRP A 156 -2.46 11.90 2.26
CA TRP A 156 -1.04 11.85 1.94
C TRP A 156 -0.26 12.96 2.66
N VAL A 157 -0.75 14.21 2.62
CA VAL A 157 -0.13 15.34 3.34
C VAL A 157 -0.08 15.06 4.84
N HIS A 158 -1.17 14.54 5.42
CA HIS A 158 -1.19 14.14 6.83
C HIS A 158 -0.17 13.06 7.18
N SER A 159 -0.02 12.02 6.34
CA SER A 159 0.98 10.96 6.52
C SER A 159 2.39 11.55 6.55
N ARG A 160 2.70 12.47 5.62
CA ARG A 160 4.02 13.10 5.55
C ARG A 160 4.33 13.94 6.78
N ILE A 161 3.36 14.69 7.27
CA ILE A 161 3.52 15.47 8.51
C ILE A 161 3.73 14.55 9.72
N GLN A 162 3.07 13.38 9.75
CA GLN A 162 3.24 12.41 10.84
C GLN A 162 4.65 11.80 10.85
N GLU A 163 5.19 11.47 9.67
CA GLU A 163 6.55 10.91 9.52
C GLU A 163 7.65 11.89 9.95
N LYS A 164 7.45 13.20 9.76
CA LYS A 164 8.43 14.25 10.15
C LYS A 164 8.39 14.62 11.64
N GLY A 165 7.48 14.03 12.42
CA GLY A 165 7.48 14.13 13.88
C GLY A 165 6.48 15.14 14.47
N GLN A 166 6.50 15.24 15.80
CA GLN A 166 5.44 15.93 16.56
C GLN A 166 5.46 17.47 16.43
N GLY A 167 6.60 18.07 16.03
CA GLY A 167 6.76 19.52 15.92
C GLY A 167 5.81 20.15 14.90
N LEU A 168 5.91 19.71 13.64
CA LEU A 168 5.06 20.20 12.54
C LEU A 168 3.56 19.97 12.81
N ARG A 169 3.21 18.88 13.51
CA ARG A 169 1.83 18.61 13.91
C ARG A 169 1.30 19.64 14.91
N LYS A 170 2.13 20.07 15.88
CA LYS A 170 1.74 21.11 16.84
C LYS A 170 1.55 22.45 16.15
N GLU A 171 2.43 22.81 15.23
CA GLU A 171 2.32 24.05 14.46
C GLU A 171 1.08 24.11 13.58
N LEU A 172 0.74 23.01 12.90
CA LEU A 172 -0.50 22.93 12.11
C LEU A 172 -1.76 23.14 12.94
N LYS A 173 -1.78 22.61 14.18
CA LYS A 173 -2.89 22.84 15.11
C LYS A 173 -2.97 24.31 15.52
N ARG A 174 -1.83 24.96 15.78
CA ARG A 174 -1.75 26.40 16.08
C ARG A 174 -2.29 27.21 14.89
N ASN A 175 -1.82 26.95 13.68
CA ASN A 175 -2.24 27.63 12.45
C ASN A 175 -3.75 27.49 12.21
N ALA A 176 -4.30 26.29 12.38
CA ALA A 176 -5.74 26.05 12.27
C ALA A 176 -6.54 26.83 13.32
N THR A 177 -6.03 26.94 14.53
CA THR A 177 -6.67 27.69 15.63
C THR A 177 -6.67 29.19 15.33
N GLU A 178 -5.52 29.74 14.94
CA GLU A 178 -5.38 31.15 14.55
C GLU A 178 -6.30 31.51 13.38
N ARG A 179 -6.40 30.64 12.36
CA ARG A 179 -7.30 30.84 11.22
C ARG A 179 -8.76 30.86 11.64
N ARG A 180 -9.19 29.92 12.50
CA ARG A 180 -10.57 29.91 13.02
C ARG A 180 -10.88 31.18 13.80
N ALA A 181 -9.94 31.67 14.62
CA ALA A 181 -10.11 32.92 15.34
C ALA A 181 -10.28 34.11 14.39
N ARG A 182 -9.41 34.26 13.38
CA ARG A 182 -9.52 35.32 12.36
C ARG A 182 -10.84 35.28 11.60
N LEU A 183 -11.28 34.09 11.17
CA LEU A 183 -12.54 33.93 10.44
C LEU A 183 -13.75 34.35 11.29
N ARG A 184 -13.76 34.01 12.58
CA ARG A 184 -14.80 34.48 13.52
C ARG A 184 -14.82 36.00 13.63
N THR A 185 -13.66 36.63 13.76
CA THR A 185 -13.56 38.10 13.82
C THR A 185 -14.10 38.75 12.54
N LEU A 186 -13.75 38.22 11.36
CA LEU A 186 -14.23 38.72 10.08
C LEU A 186 -15.75 38.55 9.91
N GLN A 187 -16.29 37.40 10.30
CA GLN A 187 -17.74 37.17 10.29
C GLN A 187 -18.46 38.14 11.22
N ALA A 188 -17.97 38.33 12.45
CA ALA A 188 -18.54 39.29 13.39
C ALA A 188 -18.53 40.72 12.83
N ARG A 189 -17.45 41.13 12.15
CA ARG A 189 -17.37 42.43 11.47
C ARG A 189 -18.40 42.55 10.34
N ARG A 190 -18.52 41.52 9.48
CA ARG A 190 -19.52 41.50 8.40
C ARG A 190 -20.95 41.59 8.93
N GLN A 191 -21.26 40.85 10.00
CA GLN A 191 -22.58 40.89 10.62
C GLN A 191 -22.89 42.28 11.21
N ARG A 192 -21.92 42.93 11.85
CA ARG A 192 -22.09 44.31 12.35
C ARG A 192 -22.33 45.30 11.22
N ALA A 193 -21.54 45.22 10.14
CA ALA A 193 -21.73 46.09 8.97
C ALA A 193 -23.09 45.88 8.30
N GLN A 194 -23.56 44.63 8.19
CA GLN A 194 -24.90 44.32 7.68
C GLN A 194 -26.01 44.88 8.56
N ARG A 195 -25.89 44.78 9.89
CA ARG A 195 -26.86 45.37 10.83
C ARG A 195 -26.92 46.89 10.70
N GLN A 196 -25.76 47.55 10.66
CA GLN A 196 -25.70 49.02 10.46
C GLN A 196 -26.30 49.45 9.12
N GLN A 197 -26.11 48.68 8.04
CA GLN A 197 -26.75 48.96 6.75
C GLN A 197 -28.27 48.73 6.76
N GLN A 198 -28.77 47.79 7.56
CA GLN A 198 -30.21 47.56 7.72
C GLN A 198 -30.85 48.67 8.57
N GLU A 199 -30.20 49.08 9.65
CA GLU A 199 -30.63 50.19 10.51
C GLU A 199 -30.62 51.53 9.77
N ALA A 200 -29.64 51.79 8.90
CA ALA A 200 -29.58 53.01 8.09
C ALA A 200 -30.59 53.05 6.92
N ARG A 201 -31.25 51.93 6.61
CA ARG A 201 -32.26 51.80 5.55
C ARG A 201 -33.70 51.77 6.08
N ALA A 202 -33.87 51.60 7.39
CA ALA A 202 -35.15 51.64 8.09
C ALA A 202 -35.43 53.07 8.59
#